data_AF-A0A536GIP1-F1
#
_entry.id   AF-A0A536GIP1-F1
#
_cell.length_a   1.000
_cell.length_b   1.000
_cell.length_c   1.000
_cell.angle_alpha   90.00
_cell.angle_beta   90.00
_cell.angle_gamma   90.00
#
_symmetry.space_group_name_H-M   'P 1'
#
loop_
_entity.id
_entity.type
_entity.pdbx_description
1 polymer ?
#
loop_
_entity_poly.entity_id
_entity_poly.type
_entity_poly.pdbx_seq_one_letter_code
_entity_poly.pdbx_strand_id
1 'polypeptide(L)'
;MDLEAARARIRERPELNAFISITADSGSGTVVAVKDLIDVKGMVTTAGGMILPREPAAEDAPVVARIRRAGCRIVGKTNLHEFAYGVTSVNPHFGTVRNPRDPSRVAGGSSGGSAVAVAAGMCDWAIGSDTGGSIRIPGSLCGVAGFKPAFGSIDIAGVIPLSKSLDTLGPIAPDINTTAAAYAAMSGEAVSLDKLTQPRLAVPRGWVSELDPPTAAAWKVVSGRLPELDFLDRDRLFQVGLTILLYEAASYHRHWATECPEKYGEDVLRLIRRGLEIPAAEFDQALAERSQLEQEAHKAMEGFDAFVLPATAIVAPPIDAGPEVREPLSRFTRPFNTTHQPVAVLPAPVRGLPVGIQVVGRTNAETLRAAAWLESQWRGQSA
;
A
#
# COMPACT_ATOMS: atom_id res chain seq x y z
N MET A 1 9.79 19.88 4.69
CA MET A 1 10.53 20.43 3.52
C MET A 1 9.76 21.62 2.95
N ASP A 2 10.29 22.43 2.02
CA ASP A 2 9.43 23.32 1.21
C ASP A 2 9.18 22.73 -0.20
N LEU A 3 8.19 23.26 -0.91
CA LEU A 3 7.79 22.74 -2.23
C LEU A 3 8.88 22.87 -3.30
N GLU A 4 9.72 23.90 -3.25
CA GLU A 4 10.77 24.11 -4.26
C GLU A 4 11.93 23.13 -4.06
N ALA A 5 12.33 22.88 -2.82
CA ALA A 5 13.29 21.84 -2.47
C ALA A 5 12.79 20.45 -2.89
N ALA A 6 11.51 20.16 -2.68
CA ALA A 6 10.89 18.92 -3.12
C ALA A 6 10.93 18.78 -4.65
N ARG A 7 10.54 19.82 -5.39
CA ARG A 7 10.61 19.86 -6.86
C ARG A 7 12.03 19.74 -7.40
N ALA A 8 13.01 20.33 -6.73
CA ALA A 8 14.42 20.17 -7.09
C ALA A 8 14.85 18.71 -7.01
N ARG A 9 14.53 18.02 -5.91
CA ARG A 9 14.83 16.58 -5.74
C ARG A 9 14.14 15.69 -6.77
N ILE A 10 12.92 16.04 -7.17
CA ILE A 10 12.21 15.35 -8.25
C ILE A 10 12.96 15.49 -9.58
N ARG A 11 13.43 16.71 -9.90
CA ARG A 11 14.19 16.99 -11.13
C ARG A 11 15.58 16.36 -11.14
N GLU A 12 16.19 16.15 -9.97
CA GLU A 12 17.50 15.50 -9.85
C GLU A 12 17.46 14.00 -10.13
N ARG A 13 16.30 13.35 -9.98
CA ARG A 13 16.14 11.90 -10.09
C ARG A 13 15.02 11.48 -11.05
N PRO A 14 15.00 11.98 -12.31
CA PRO A 14 13.93 11.69 -13.26
C PRO A 14 13.88 10.20 -13.63
N GLU A 15 14.99 9.49 -13.51
CA GLU A 15 15.08 8.06 -13.81
C GLU A 15 14.22 7.20 -12.88
N LEU A 16 13.87 7.70 -11.69
CA LEU A 16 13.00 6.99 -10.74
C LEU A 16 11.53 6.99 -11.18
N ASN A 17 11.13 7.95 -12.01
CA ASN A 17 9.79 8.08 -12.57
C ASN A 17 8.66 8.06 -11.51
N ALA A 18 8.89 8.73 -10.38
CA ALA A 18 7.99 8.70 -9.23
C ALA A 18 6.69 9.50 -9.43
N PHE A 19 6.65 10.45 -10.38
CA PHE A 19 5.54 11.39 -10.58
C PHE A 19 5.01 11.35 -12.01
N ILE A 20 3.68 11.44 -12.15
CA ILE A 20 2.99 11.65 -13.43
C ILE A 20 2.83 13.15 -13.70
N SER A 21 2.54 13.93 -12.65
CA SER A 21 2.39 15.38 -12.77
C SER A 21 2.84 16.08 -11.49
N ILE A 22 3.28 17.32 -11.63
CA ILE A 22 3.78 18.17 -10.54
C ILE A 22 2.83 19.36 -10.42
N THR A 23 2.50 19.75 -9.19
CA THR A 23 1.60 20.90 -8.96
C THR A 23 2.31 22.20 -9.29
N ALA A 24 1.54 23.25 -9.59
CA ALA A 24 2.04 24.63 -9.61
C ALA A 24 1.85 25.35 -8.25
N ASP A 25 1.44 24.63 -7.20
CA ASP A 25 1.17 25.20 -5.87
C ASP A 25 2.42 25.89 -5.28
N SER A 26 2.22 26.78 -4.33
CA SER A 26 3.32 27.46 -3.63
C SER A 26 3.08 27.53 -2.12
N GLY A 27 4.10 27.95 -1.39
CA GLY A 27 4.06 28.14 0.06
C GLY A 27 4.74 27.02 0.86
N SER A 28 4.74 27.20 2.18
CA SER A 28 5.38 26.31 3.15
C SER A 28 4.36 25.43 3.86
N GLY A 29 4.82 24.26 4.31
CA GLY A 29 4.03 23.28 5.05
C GLY A 29 4.62 21.88 4.85
N THR A 30 3.99 20.87 5.45
CA THR A 30 4.38 19.48 5.22
C THR A 30 4.11 19.12 3.75
N VAL A 31 5.15 18.71 3.02
CA VAL A 31 5.06 18.41 1.59
C VAL A 31 4.58 16.98 1.39
N VAL A 32 3.47 16.83 0.66
CA VAL A 32 2.77 15.56 0.46
C VAL A 32 2.67 15.22 -1.01
N ALA A 33 3.00 13.98 -1.36
CA ALA A 33 2.74 13.43 -2.68
C ALA A 33 1.43 12.62 -2.67
N VAL A 34 0.63 12.69 -3.74
CA VAL A 34 -0.70 12.05 -3.78
C VAL A 34 -0.75 11.05 -4.92
N LYS A 35 -1.14 9.79 -4.67
CA LYS A 35 -1.28 8.79 -5.74
C LYS A 35 -2.28 9.25 -6.81
N ASP A 36 -1.96 9.00 -8.08
CA ASP A 36 -2.71 9.58 -9.22
C ASP A 36 -4.14 9.03 -9.46
N LEU A 37 -4.64 8.19 -8.56
CA LEU A 37 -6.05 7.75 -8.54
C LEU A 37 -6.93 8.60 -7.60
N ILE A 38 -6.36 9.59 -6.92
CA ILE A 38 -7.04 10.44 -5.93
C ILE A 38 -7.18 11.85 -6.48
N ASP A 39 -8.39 12.40 -6.48
CA ASP A 39 -8.66 13.73 -6.99
C ASP A 39 -7.94 14.81 -6.18
N VAL A 40 -7.28 15.70 -6.92
CA VAL A 40 -6.64 16.91 -6.41
C VAL A 40 -7.13 18.05 -7.29
N LYS A 41 -7.73 19.07 -6.68
CA LYS A 41 -8.31 20.21 -7.38
C LYS A 41 -7.32 20.82 -8.37
N GLY A 42 -7.76 21.00 -9.61
CA GLY A 42 -6.95 21.59 -10.67
C GLY A 42 -5.90 20.64 -11.28
N MET A 43 -5.90 19.36 -10.90
CA MET A 43 -5.05 18.34 -11.51
C MET A 43 -5.89 17.24 -12.16
N VAL A 44 -5.36 16.67 -13.24
CA VAL A 44 -5.96 15.48 -13.88
C VAL A 44 -5.74 14.26 -12.99
N THR A 45 -6.73 13.36 -12.94
CA THR A 45 -6.63 12.04 -12.29
C THR A 45 -6.67 10.97 -13.37
N THR A 46 -5.52 10.37 -13.68
CA THR A 46 -5.42 9.38 -14.78
C THR A 46 -5.55 7.94 -14.28
N ALA A 47 -5.37 7.73 -12.97
CA ALA A 47 -5.19 6.41 -12.37
C ALA A 47 -4.14 5.54 -13.08
N GLY A 48 -3.17 6.18 -13.75
CA GLY A 48 -2.11 5.48 -14.48
C GLY A 48 -2.58 4.81 -15.78
N GLY A 49 -3.79 5.13 -16.26
CA GLY A 49 -4.36 4.60 -17.48
C GLY A 49 -4.62 5.67 -18.54
N MET A 50 -5.04 5.24 -19.72
CA MET A 50 -5.31 6.11 -20.87
C MET A 50 -6.80 6.39 -21.11
N ILE A 51 -7.69 5.72 -20.38
CA ILE A 51 -9.12 5.66 -20.69
C ILE A 51 -9.91 6.78 -20.03
N LEU A 52 -9.47 7.22 -18.84
CA LEU A 52 -10.20 8.23 -18.07
C LEU A 52 -10.14 9.62 -18.74
N PRO A 53 -11.16 10.45 -18.51
CA PRO A 53 -11.18 11.83 -18.98
C PRO A 53 -9.94 12.62 -18.51
N ARG A 54 -9.49 13.59 -19.30
CA ARG A 54 -8.26 14.37 -19.06
C ARG A 54 -8.55 15.77 -18.51
N GLU A 55 -9.77 15.98 -18.04
CA GLU A 55 -10.21 17.19 -17.37
C GLU A 55 -9.64 17.24 -15.95
N PRO A 56 -9.14 18.40 -15.51
CA PRO A 56 -8.74 18.58 -14.11
C PRO A 56 -9.92 18.42 -13.15
N ALA A 57 -9.69 17.79 -12.00
CA ALA A 57 -10.71 17.65 -10.96
C ALA A 57 -11.17 19.04 -10.47
N ALA A 58 -12.49 19.23 -10.37
CA ALA A 58 -13.08 20.49 -9.92
C ALA A 58 -12.86 20.73 -8.42
N GLU A 59 -12.77 19.65 -7.64
CA GLU A 59 -12.65 19.67 -6.19
C GLU A 59 -11.56 18.68 -5.73
N ASP A 60 -11.06 18.92 -4.52
CA ASP A 60 -10.18 17.96 -3.84
C ASP A 60 -11.02 16.77 -3.35
N ALA A 61 -10.47 15.55 -3.41
CA ALA A 61 -11.02 14.44 -2.64
C ALA A 61 -11.08 14.82 -1.14
N PRO A 62 -12.04 14.33 -0.34
CA PRO A 62 -12.19 14.74 1.07
C PRO A 62 -10.93 14.56 1.91
N VAL A 63 -10.16 13.48 1.66
CA VAL A 63 -8.85 13.25 2.30
C VAL A 63 -7.84 14.35 1.95
N VAL A 64 -7.81 14.81 0.70
CA VAL A 64 -6.92 15.87 0.22
C VAL A 64 -7.30 17.22 0.83
N ALA A 65 -8.60 17.54 0.83
CA ALA A 65 -9.12 18.74 1.48
C ALA A 65 -8.83 18.76 2.99
N ARG A 66 -8.84 17.60 3.66
CA ARG A 66 -8.51 17.48 5.08
C ARG A 66 -7.02 17.74 5.34
N ILE A 67 -6.11 17.13 4.59
CA ILE A 67 -4.67 17.32 4.82
C ILE A 67 -4.22 18.76 4.50
N ARG A 68 -4.84 19.43 3.52
CA ARG A 68 -4.60 20.85 3.25
C ARG A 68 -4.97 21.73 4.46
N ARG A 69 -6.11 21.45 5.11
CA ARG A 69 -6.51 22.12 6.36
C ARG A 69 -5.57 21.83 7.52
N ALA A 70 -4.93 20.67 7.54
CA ALA A 70 -3.87 20.32 8.48
C ALA A 70 -2.50 20.95 8.14
N GLY A 71 -2.43 21.87 7.16
CA GLY A 71 -1.21 22.58 6.81
C GLY A 71 -0.32 21.88 5.78
N CYS A 72 -0.79 20.80 5.15
CA CYS A 72 -0.03 20.11 4.11
C CYS A 72 -0.06 20.88 2.77
N ARG A 73 0.94 20.61 1.93
CA ARG A 73 1.11 21.16 0.58
C ARG A 73 1.38 20.03 -0.40
N ILE A 74 0.66 20.01 -1.52
CA ILE A 74 0.74 18.91 -2.47
C ILE A 74 1.84 19.20 -3.49
N VAL A 75 2.81 18.30 -3.64
CA VAL A 75 3.91 18.45 -4.61
C VAL A 75 3.57 17.89 -5.98
N GLY A 76 2.73 16.86 -6.07
CA GLY A 76 2.30 16.29 -7.34
C GLY A 76 1.53 14.99 -7.21
N LYS A 77 1.13 14.47 -8.37
CA LYS A 77 0.48 13.16 -8.52
C LYS A 77 1.53 12.09 -8.79
N THR A 78 1.62 11.09 -7.93
CA THR A 78 2.64 10.03 -8.04
C THR A 78 2.22 8.96 -9.03
N ASN A 79 3.20 8.44 -9.78
CA ASN A 79 3.02 7.32 -10.68
C ASN A 79 2.64 6.04 -9.93
N LEU A 80 1.98 5.12 -10.63
CA LEU A 80 1.34 3.93 -10.09
C LEU A 80 1.23 2.84 -11.16
N HIS A 81 0.98 1.62 -10.71
CA HIS A 81 0.50 0.57 -11.60
C HIS A 81 -0.90 0.91 -12.12
N GLU A 82 -1.15 0.70 -13.41
CA GLU A 82 -2.39 1.08 -14.09
C GLU A 82 -3.64 0.62 -13.30
N PHE A 83 -4.57 1.54 -13.05
CA PHE A 83 -5.81 1.37 -12.28
C PHE A 83 -5.64 0.74 -10.90
N ALA A 84 -4.46 0.94 -10.30
CA ALA A 84 -4.04 0.25 -9.08
C ALA A 84 -3.96 -1.28 -9.18
N TYR A 85 -4.10 -1.87 -10.37
CA TYR A 85 -4.36 -3.31 -10.55
C TYR A 85 -3.09 -4.16 -10.73
N GLY A 86 -2.06 -3.87 -9.95
CA GLY A 86 -0.85 -4.69 -9.91
C GLY A 86 0.14 -4.29 -8.84
N VAL A 87 1.20 -5.09 -8.73
CA VAL A 87 2.09 -5.11 -7.55
C VAL A 87 3.52 -4.69 -7.84
N THR A 88 3.80 -4.22 -9.07
CA THR A 88 5.17 -3.88 -9.52
C THR A 88 5.35 -2.39 -9.84
N SER A 89 4.28 -1.69 -10.22
CA SER A 89 4.32 -0.34 -10.83
C SER A 89 5.16 -0.27 -12.12
N VAL A 90 5.26 -1.37 -12.84
CA VAL A 90 5.52 -1.37 -14.28
C VAL A 90 4.24 -0.90 -14.96
N ASN A 91 4.31 0.23 -15.69
CA ASN A 91 3.15 0.86 -16.31
C ASN A 91 3.46 1.14 -17.80
N PRO A 92 2.68 0.58 -18.75
CA PRO A 92 2.97 0.74 -20.18
C PRO A 92 2.67 2.15 -20.72
N HIS A 93 1.90 2.96 -20.00
CA HIS A 93 1.46 4.28 -20.44
C HIS A 93 2.33 5.42 -19.88
N PHE A 94 2.71 5.30 -18.61
CA PHE A 94 3.49 6.33 -17.89
C PHE A 94 4.91 5.88 -17.55
N GLY A 95 5.31 4.68 -18.00
CA GLY A 95 6.62 4.11 -17.73
C GLY A 95 6.76 3.50 -16.33
N THR A 96 7.76 2.63 -16.18
CA THR A 96 8.04 1.92 -14.93
C THR A 96 8.53 2.86 -13.83
N VAL A 97 7.98 2.71 -12.62
CA VAL A 97 8.55 3.30 -11.40
C VAL A 97 9.72 2.45 -10.92
N ARG A 98 10.91 3.05 -10.81
CA ARG A 98 12.15 2.32 -10.49
C ARG A 98 12.49 2.41 -9.02
N ASN A 99 12.98 1.30 -8.45
CA ASN A 99 13.34 1.26 -7.04
C ASN A 99 14.52 2.21 -6.74
N PRO A 100 14.45 3.03 -5.68
CA PRO A 100 15.50 4.01 -5.36
C PRO A 100 16.79 3.37 -4.86
N ARG A 101 16.76 2.12 -4.38
CA ARG A 101 17.96 1.36 -3.96
C ARG A 101 18.68 0.71 -5.13
N ASP A 102 17.95 0.34 -6.17
CA ASP A 102 18.46 -0.29 -7.39
C ASP A 102 17.48 -0.03 -8.55
N PRO A 103 17.77 0.93 -9.44
CA PRO A 103 16.86 1.29 -10.52
C PRO A 103 16.59 0.18 -11.54
N SER A 104 17.33 -0.95 -11.52
CA SER A 104 17.01 -2.12 -12.36
C SER A 104 15.84 -2.97 -11.83
N ARG A 105 15.33 -2.64 -10.64
CA ARG A 105 14.29 -3.38 -9.92
C ARG A 105 12.98 -2.59 -9.81
N VAL A 106 11.90 -3.33 -9.61
CA VAL A 106 10.57 -2.74 -9.41
C VAL A 106 10.50 -2.01 -8.06
N ALA A 107 9.77 -0.90 -8.02
CA ALA A 107 9.45 -0.21 -6.76
C ALA A 107 8.43 -0.98 -5.89
N GLY A 108 7.76 -1.98 -6.46
CA GLY A 108 6.54 -2.55 -5.90
C GLY A 108 5.34 -1.68 -6.24
N GLY A 109 4.13 -2.15 -5.91
CA GLY A 109 2.93 -1.49 -6.37
C GLY A 109 1.65 -1.88 -5.65
N SER A 110 0.56 -1.19 -5.96
CA SER A 110 0.47 -0.18 -7.03
C SER A 110 0.90 1.24 -6.63
N SER A 111 1.14 1.53 -5.35
CA SER A 111 1.59 2.87 -4.90
C SER A 111 3.11 3.06 -4.99
N GLY A 112 3.73 2.56 -6.07
CA GLY A 112 5.18 2.58 -6.25
C GLY A 112 5.74 4.00 -6.22
N GLY A 113 5.18 4.91 -7.02
CA GLY A 113 5.66 6.30 -7.08
C GLY A 113 5.57 7.00 -5.72
N SER A 114 4.54 6.70 -4.93
CA SER A 114 4.38 7.22 -3.57
C SER A 114 5.51 6.76 -2.65
N ALA A 115 5.85 5.46 -2.65
CA ALA A 115 6.95 4.94 -1.84
C ALA A 115 8.32 5.44 -2.30
N VAL A 116 8.54 5.54 -3.62
CA VAL A 116 9.78 6.08 -4.17
C VAL A 116 9.94 7.57 -3.83
N ALA A 117 8.86 8.36 -3.93
CA ALA A 117 8.90 9.78 -3.57
C ALA A 117 9.29 9.98 -2.10
N VAL A 118 8.82 9.13 -1.19
CA VAL A 118 9.21 9.17 0.22
C VAL A 118 10.65 8.70 0.42
N ALA A 119 11.01 7.54 -0.14
CA ALA A 119 12.34 6.94 0.01
C ALA A 119 13.46 7.80 -0.58
N ALA A 120 13.19 8.53 -1.65
CA ALA A 120 14.12 9.47 -2.27
C ALA A 120 14.07 10.89 -1.65
N GLY A 121 13.25 11.09 -0.62
CA GLY A 121 13.09 12.38 0.05
C GLY A 121 12.52 13.47 -0.87
N MET A 122 11.66 13.12 -1.83
CA MET A 122 10.96 14.07 -2.70
C MET A 122 9.70 14.65 -2.04
N CYS A 123 9.28 14.10 -0.91
CA CYS A 123 8.18 14.59 -0.08
C CYS A 123 8.42 14.19 1.38
N ASP A 124 7.70 14.82 2.32
CA ASP A 124 7.76 14.46 3.74
C ASP A 124 6.97 13.15 4.00
N TRP A 125 5.86 12.93 3.30
CA TRP A 125 5.11 11.67 3.24
C TRP A 125 4.18 11.64 2.00
N ALA A 126 3.56 10.50 1.70
CA ALA A 126 2.67 10.35 0.56
C ALA A 126 1.37 9.61 0.89
N ILE A 127 0.29 9.91 0.15
CA ILE A 127 -0.96 9.13 0.19
C ILE A 127 -0.87 8.00 -0.84
N GLY A 128 -1.07 6.76 -0.40
CA GLY A 128 -1.28 5.59 -1.24
C GLY A 128 -2.68 5.00 -1.11
N SER A 129 -2.95 3.95 -1.90
CA SER A 129 -4.11 3.08 -1.72
C SER A 129 -3.67 1.63 -1.54
N ASP A 130 -4.47 0.82 -0.86
CA ASP A 130 -4.20 -0.57 -0.55
C ASP A 130 -5.48 -1.43 -0.58
N THR A 131 -5.60 -2.24 -1.64
CA THR A 131 -6.69 -3.21 -1.88
C THR A 131 -6.23 -4.65 -1.68
N GLY A 132 -4.93 -4.88 -1.77
CA GLY A 132 -4.32 -6.21 -1.69
C GLY A 132 -2.83 -6.14 -1.33
N GLY A 133 -2.39 -5.04 -0.70
CA GLY A 133 -0.99 -4.76 -0.36
C GLY A 133 -0.41 -3.49 -0.98
N SER A 134 -1.19 -2.67 -1.68
CA SER A 134 -0.62 -1.59 -2.51
C SER A 134 0.04 -0.42 -1.76
N ILE A 135 -0.04 -0.37 -0.43
CA ILE A 135 0.82 0.48 0.44
C ILE A 135 1.98 -0.34 0.98
N ARG A 136 1.68 -1.57 1.43
CA ARG A 136 2.61 -2.42 2.20
C ARG A 136 3.71 -3.05 1.34
N ILE A 137 3.38 -3.47 0.12
CA ILE A 137 4.31 -4.01 -0.86
C ILE A 137 5.36 -2.95 -1.23
N PRO A 138 5.00 -1.77 -1.78
CA PRO A 138 6.03 -0.78 -2.11
C PRO A 138 6.73 -0.22 -0.86
N GLY A 139 6.07 -0.17 0.31
CA GLY A 139 6.75 0.14 1.59
C GLY A 139 7.87 -0.85 1.92
N SER A 140 7.59 -2.16 1.77
CA SER A 140 8.57 -3.24 1.91
C SER A 140 9.75 -3.05 0.95
N LEU A 141 9.47 -2.91 -0.35
CA LEU A 141 10.48 -2.97 -1.40
C LEU A 141 11.33 -1.69 -1.49
N CYS A 142 10.76 -0.53 -1.14
CA CYS A 142 11.47 0.75 -1.12
C CYS A 142 12.13 1.06 0.24
N GLY A 143 11.80 0.30 1.28
CA GLY A 143 12.36 0.49 2.62
C GLY A 143 11.84 1.74 3.32
N VAL A 144 10.52 1.92 3.29
CA VAL A 144 9.82 3.01 3.98
C VAL A 144 8.65 2.45 4.81
N ALA A 145 8.20 3.20 5.80
CA ALA A 145 7.04 2.83 6.58
C ALA A 145 5.75 3.09 5.78
N GLY A 146 4.70 2.33 6.08
CA GLY A 146 3.38 2.56 5.52
C GLY A 146 2.30 2.00 6.43
N PHE A 147 1.09 2.57 6.35
CA PHE A 147 -0.04 2.11 7.14
C PHE A 147 -1.26 1.95 6.27
N LYS A 148 -1.83 0.74 6.28
CA LYS A 148 -3.16 0.44 5.81
C LYS A 148 -4.10 0.50 7.03
N PRO A 149 -4.90 1.56 7.22
CA PRO A 149 -5.84 1.62 8.32
C PRO A 149 -6.90 0.52 8.22
N ALA A 150 -7.68 0.37 9.29
CA ALA A 150 -8.90 -0.44 9.27
C ALA A 150 -9.83 0.07 8.15
N PHE A 151 -10.55 -0.84 7.49
CA PHE A 151 -11.45 -0.45 6.41
C PHE A 151 -12.45 0.62 6.88
N GLY A 152 -12.72 1.60 6.02
CA GLY A 152 -13.61 2.72 6.35
C GLY A 152 -13.01 3.82 7.25
N SER A 153 -11.77 3.71 7.72
CA SER A 153 -11.15 4.75 8.56
C SER A 153 -10.96 6.09 7.83
N ILE A 154 -10.86 6.07 6.50
CA ILE A 154 -10.69 7.26 5.66
C ILE A 154 -11.67 7.17 4.49
N ASP A 155 -12.39 8.27 4.27
CA ASP A 155 -13.30 8.44 3.13
C ASP A 155 -12.55 8.36 1.79
N ILE A 156 -13.08 7.53 0.89
CA ILE A 156 -12.53 7.26 -0.44
C ILE A 156 -13.30 7.96 -1.56
N ALA A 157 -14.19 8.92 -1.26
CA ALA A 157 -14.78 9.77 -2.28
C ALA A 157 -13.70 10.53 -3.07
N GLY A 158 -13.92 10.71 -4.39
CA GLY A 158 -12.91 11.29 -5.29
C GLY A 158 -11.72 10.34 -5.58
N VAL A 159 -11.92 9.03 -5.40
CA VAL A 159 -10.94 7.99 -5.73
C VAL A 159 -11.44 7.13 -6.89
N ILE A 160 -10.60 6.90 -7.89
CA ILE A 160 -10.84 5.87 -8.91
C ILE A 160 -10.72 4.49 -8.25
N PRO A 161 -11.80 3.69 -8.20
CA PRO A 161 -11.83 2.46 -7.41
C PRO A 161 -11.11 1.31 -8.12
N LEU A 162 -10.59 0.37 -7.33
CA LEU A 162 -10.25 -0.97 -7.79
C LEU A 162 -11.27 -1.99 -7.26
N SER A 163 -11.54 -1.96 -5.96
CA SER A 163 -12.54 -2.81 -5.30
C SER A 163 -13.10 -2.05 -4.11
N LYS A 164 -14.31 -1.50 -4.25
CA LYS A 164 -14.96 -0.64 -3.25
C LYS A 164 -15.12 -1.31 -1.89
N SER A 165 -15.23 -2.63 -1.84
CA SER A 165 -15.35 -3.38 -0.58
C SER A 165 -14.01 -3.71 0.09
N LEU A 166 -12.87 -3.42 -0.56
CA LEU A 166 -11.52 -3.73 -0.08
C LEU A 166 -10.57 -2.52 -0.09
N ASP A 167 -10.89 -1.48 -0.85
CA ASP A 167 -10.05 -0.29 -1.03
C ASP A 167 -9.90 0.49 0.27
N THR A 168 -8.65 0.80 0.61
CA THR A 168 -8.30 1.68 1.72
C THR A 168 -7.29 2.71 1.27
N LEU A 169 -7.36 3.92 1.83
CA LEU A 169 -6.31 4.92 1.71
C LEU A 169 -5.43 4.89 2.96
N GLY A 170 -4.17 5.25 2.80
CA GLY A 170 -3.26 5.32 3.94
C GLY A 170 -1.94 5.99 3.62
N PRO A 171 -1.19 6.40 4.67
CA PRO A 171 0.08 7.08 4.51
C PRO A 171 1.22 6.11 4.21
N ILE A 172 2.17 6.59 3.41
CA ILE A 172 3.53 6.05 3.27
C ILE A 172 4.47 7.15 3.76
N ALA A 173 5.40 6.84 4.66
CA ALA A 173 6.25 7.83 5.30
C ALA A 173 7.65 7.26 5.65
N PRO A 174 8.63 8.10 6.00
CA PRO A 174 9.98 7.63 6.32
C PRO A 174 10.04 6.71 7.55
N ASP A 175 9.11 6.89 8.49
CA ASP A 175 9.04 6.14 9.74
C ASP A 175 7.62 6.08 10.33
N ILE A 176 7.43 5.24 11.35
CA ILE A 176 6.13 5.03 12.00
C ILE A 176 5.62 6.31 12.69
N ASN A 177 6.52 7.13 13.24
CA ASN A 177 6.10 8.38 13.88
C ASN A 177 5.45 9.34 12.86
N THR A 178 6.10 9.54 11.72
CA THR A 178 5.56 10.33 10.60
C THR A 178 4.31 9.66 10.02
N THR A 179 4.28 8.33 9.96
CA THR A 179 3.11 7.55 9.51
C THR A 179 1.89 7.81 10.39
N ALA A 180 2.03 7.81 11.72
CA ALA A 180 0.93 8.07 12.65
C ALA A 180 0.45 9.52 12.57
N ALA A 181 1.36 10.49 12.43
CA ALA A 181 1.00 11.90 12.24
C ALA A 181 0.27 12.12 10.90
N ALA A 182 0.73 11.48 9.82
CA ALA A 182 0.07 11.53 8.52
C ALA A 182 -1.31 10.86 8.56
N TYR A 183 -1.45 9.71 9.24
CA TYR A 183 -2.74 9.08 9.48
C TYR A 183 -3.71 10.03 10.18
N ALA A 184 -3.28 10.67 11.27
CA ALA A 184 -4.09 11.66 11.99
C ALA A 184 -4.53 12.84 11.11
N ALA A 185 -3.65 13.32 10.22
CA ALA A 185 -4.02 14.35 9.24
C ALA A 185 -5.06 13.87 8.22
N MET A 186 -5.03 12.59 7.83
CA MET A 186 -5.92 11.99 6.83
C MET A 186 -7.28 11.57 7.41
N SER A 187 -7.32 11.04 8.63
CA SER A 187 -8.54 10.50 9.27
C SER A 187 -9.18 11.49 10.26
N GLY A 188 -8.37 12.37 10.87
CA GLY A 188 -8.78 13.14 12.05
C GLY A 188 -8.65 12.38 13.38
N GLU A 189 -8.20 11.12 13.34
CA GLU A 189 -7.97 10.27 14.51
C GLU A 189 -6.49 10.33 14.93
N ALA A 190 -6.21 11.00 16.05
CA ALA A 190 -4.86 11.04 16.61
C ALA A 190 -4.54 9.76 17.41
N VAL A 191 -3.40 9.14 17.12
CA VAL A 191 -2.84 8.04 17.91
C VAL A 191 -1.60 8.54 18.65
N SER A 192 -1.66 8.59 19.98
CA SER A 192 -0.47 8.90 20.78
C SER A 192 0.52 7.74 20.72
N LEU A 193 1.77 8.06 20.40
CA LEU A 193 2.92 7.16 20.46
C LEU A 193 3.78 7.40 21.71
N ASP A 194 3.29 8.19 22.66
CA ASP A 194 3.99 8.42 23.92
C ASP A 194 3.92 7.17 24.80
N LYS A 195 4.98 6.98 25.61
CA LYS A 195 5.08 5.92 26.63
C LYS A 195 4.70 4.55 26.04
N LEU A 196 5.45 4.11 25.04
CA LEU A 196 5.26 2.81 24.42
C LEU A 196 5.52 1.69 25.45
N THR A 197 4.56 0.78 25.56
CA THR A 197 4.70 -0.45 26.34
C THR A 197 4.99 -1.61 25.39
N GLN A 198 5.71 -2.62 25.86
CA GLN A 198 5.97 -3.81 25.05
C GLN A 198 4.64 -4.50 24.69
N PRO A 199 4.31 -4.65 23.40
CA PRO A 199 3.11 -5.35 22.96
C PRO A 199 3.28 -6.87 23.05
N ARG A 200 2.16 -7.58 23.23
CA ARG A 200 2.06 -9.03 23.08
C ARG A 200 2.05 -9.36 21.60
N LEU A 201 3.22 -9.66 21.06
CA LEU A 201 3.43 -10.01 19.66
C LEU A 201 3.41 -11.52 19.47
N ALA A 202 2.97 -11.95 18.29
CA ALA A 202 3.06 -13.33 17.81
C ALA A 202 3.46 -13.41 16.34
N VAL A 203 3.62 -14.63 15.84
CA VAL A 203 3.74 -14.94 14.40
C VAL A 203 2.67 -15.95 13.99
N PRO A 204 2.08 -15.84 12.78
CA PRO A 204 1.02 -16.76 12.36
C PRO A 204 1.61 -18.15 12.05
N ARG A 205 1.13 -19.18 12.75
CA ARG A 205 1.61 -20.56 12.61
C ARG A 205 1.43 -21.04 11.17
N GLY A 206 2.49 -21.59 10.58
CA GLY A 206 2.43 -22.23 9.26
C GLY A 206 2.25 -21.30 8.06
N TRP A 207 2.14 -19.98 8.26
CA TRP A 207 1.90 -19.03 7.16
C TRP A 207 3.17 -18.66 6.38
N VAL A 208 4.30 -18.49 7.09
CA VAL A 208 5.52 -17.93 6.51
C VAL A 208 6.43 -19.04 6.00
N SER A 209 6.48 -19.19 4.68
CA SER A 209 7.28 -20.18 3.97
C SER A 209 7.76 -19.63 2.63
N GLU A 210 8.70 -20.34 1.99
CA GLU A 210 9.21 -20.06 0.63
C GLU A 210 9.75 -18.63 0.45
N LEU A 211 10.51 -18.16 1.44
CA LEU A 211 11.16 -16.86 1.39
C LEU A 211 12.43 -16.93 0.54
N ASP A 212 12.74 -15.86 -0.20
CA ASP A 212 14.09 -15.70 -0.76
C ASP A 212 15.14 -15.53 0.36
N PRO A 213 16.43 -15.74 0.07
CA PRO A 213 17.45 -15.70 1.12
C PRO A 213 17.52 -14.39 1.91
N PRO A 214 17.43 -13.18 1.30
CA PRO A 214 17.39 -11.94 2.06
C PRO A 214 16.17 -11.82 2.98
N THR A 215 14.98 -12.19 2.50
CA THR A 215 13.75 -12.13 3.29
C THR A 215 13.77 -13.17 4.42
N ALA A 216 14.30 -14.37 4.17
CA ALA A 216 14.48 -15.40 5.19
C ALA A 216 15.43 -14.94 6.31
N ALA A 217 16.53 -14.26 5.95
CA ALA A 217 17.47 -13.71 6.92
C ALA A 217 16.83 -12.62 7.79
N ALA A 218 16.10 -11.69 7.18
CA ALA A 218 15.34 -10.65 7.89
C ALA A 218 14.25 -11.26 8.79
N TRP A 219 13.52 -12.25 8.28
CA TRP A 219 12.47 -12.93 9.04
C TRP A 219 13.01 -13.64 10.27
N LYS A 220 14.19 -14.28 10.17
CA LYS A 220 14.85 -14.94 11.31
C LYS A 220 15.21 -13.95 12.43
N VAL A 221 15.64 -12.74 12.10
CA VAL A 221 15.96 -11.68 13.07
C VAL A 221 14.71 -11.27 13.86
N VAL A 222 13.56 -11.22 13.20
CA VAL A 222 12.33 -10.68 13.78
C VAL A 222 11.48 -11.74 14.49
N SER A 223 11.39 -12.95 13.94
CA SER A 223 10.48 -13.99 14.44
C SER A 223 11.04 -14.84 15.57
N GLY A 224 12.37 -14.92 15.73
CA GLY A 224 13.04 -15.99 16.49
C GLY A 224 12.70 -16.14 17.98
N ARG A 225 11.95 -15.21 18.58
CA ARG A 225 11.52 -15.27 20.01
C ARG A 225 10.02 -15.08 20.21
N LEU A 226 9.26 -14.97 19.13
CA LEU A 226 7.83 -14.69 19.21
C LEU A 226 7.03 -16.00 19.31
N PRO A 227 5.99 -16.05 20.15
CA PRO A 227 5.08 -17.19 20.19
C PRO A 227 4.31 -17.31 18.86
N GLU A 228 3.82 -18.51 18.58
CA GLU A 228 2.95 -18.76 17.44
C GLU A 228 1.49 -18.47 17.77
N LEU A 229 0.77 -17.94 16.79
CA LEU A 229 -0.66 -17.68 16.81
C LEU A 229 -1.35 -18.63 15.82
N ASP A 230 -2.35 -19.37 16.29
CA ASP A 230 -3.28 -20.11 15.44
C ASP A 230 -4.32 -19.15 14.86
N PHE A 231 -3.96 -18.56 13.72
CA PHE A 231 -4.85 -17.70 12.97
C PHE A 231 -5.67 -18.52 11.96
N LEU A 232 -6.30 -17.85 11.00
CA LEU A 232 -7.13 -18.49 9.98
C LEU A 232 -6.27 -19.13 8.87
N ASP A 233 -6.92 -19.93 8.02
CA ASP A 233 -6.29 -20.42 6.79
C ASP A 233 -5.98 -19.26 5.83
N ARG A 234 -4.71 -19.11 5.50
CA ARG A 234 -4.21 -18.01 4.66
C ARG A 234 -4.79 -18.06 3.26
N ASP A 235 -4.88 -19.26 2.69
CA ASP A 235 -5.24 -19.44 1.29
C ASP A 235 -6.74 -19.18 1.10
N ARG A 236 -7.59 -19.60 2.04
CA ARG A 236 -9.01 -19.22 2.14
C ARG A 236 -9.18 -17.70 2.17
N LEU A 237 -8.48 -17.00 3.07
CA LEU A 237 -8.50 -15.53 3.14
C LEU A 237 -8.07 -14.88 1.83
N PHE A 238 -7.03 -15.43 1.19
CA PHE A 238 -6.52 -14.93 -0.08
C PHE A 238 -7.53 -15.11 -1.22
N GLN A 239 -8.15 -16.30 -1.35
CA GLN A 239 -9.09 -16.59 -2.43
C GLN A 239 -10.37 -15.78 -2.30
N VAL A 240 -10.95 -15.67 -1.10
CA VAL A 240 -12.17 -14.86 -0.88
C VAL A 240 -11.92 -13.40 -1.27
N GLY A 241 -10.81 -12.81 -0.81
CA GLY A 241 -10.46 -11.45 -1.18
C GLY A 241 -10.16 -11.30 -2.68
N LEU A 242 -9.56 -12.30 -3.32
CA LEU A 242 -9.26 -12.28 -4.75
C LEU A 242 -10.54 -12.33 -5.61
N THR A 243 -11.53 -13.17 -5.26
CA THR A 243 -12.82 -13.24 -5.97
C THR A 243 -13.54 -11.89 -5.92
N ILE A 244 -13.62 -11.28 -4.74
CA ILE A 244 -14.23 -9.94 -4.55
C ILE A 244 -13.52 -8.90 -5.42
N LEU A 245 -12.18 -8.83 -5.34
CA LEU A 245 -11.38 -7.85 -6.07
C LEU A 245 -11.57 -8.01 -7.58
N LEU A 246 -11.44 -9.24 -8.09
CA LEU A 246 -11.57 -9.53 -9.53
C LEU A 246 -12.93 -9.09 -10.06
N TYR A 247 -14.01 -9.46 -9.35
CA TYR A 247 -15.37 -9.13 -9.75
C TYR A 247 -15.63 -7.62 -9.76
N GLU A 248 -15.30 -6.91 -8.68
CA GLU A 248 -15.56 -5.48 -8.57
C GLU A 248 -14.74 -4.65 -9.56
N ALA A 249 -13.46 -5.00 -9.74
CA ALA A 249 -12.61 -4.34 -10.73
C ALA A 249 -13.16 -4.53 -12.15
N ALA A 250 -13.54 -5.77 -12.49
CA ALA A 250 -14.15 -6.05 -13.78
C ALA A 250 -15.49 -5.34 -13.98
N SER A 251 -16.29 -5.20 -12.92
CA SER A 251 -17.55 -4.46 -12.95
C SER A 251 -17.35 -2.99 -13.28
N TYR A 252 -16.36 -2.34 -12.64
CA TYR A 252 -16.02 -0.93 -12.93
C TYR A 252 -15.51 -0.73 -14.36
N HIS A 253 -14.71 -1.67 -14.86
CA HIS A 253 -14.08 -1.56 -16.19
C HIS A 253 -14.88 -2.17 -17.34
N ARG A 254 -16.04 -2.81 -17.08
CA ARG A 254 -16.77 -3.68 -18.02
C ARG A 254 -16.94 -3.07 -19.41
N HIS A 255 -17.44 -1.84 -19.47
CA HIS A 255 -17.73 -1.17 -20.73
C HIS A 255 -16.45 -0.93 -21.55
N TRP A 256 -15.45 -0.30 -20.95
CA TRP A 256 -14.20 0.03 -21.64
C TRP A 256 -13.36 -1.18 -22.01
N ALA A 257 -13.39 -2.25 -21.21
CA ALA A 257 -12.66 -3.49 -21.50
C ALA A 257 -13.22 -4.23 -22.72
N THR A 258 -14.47 -3.97 -23.10
CA THR A 258 -15.08 -4.47 -24.34
C THR A 258 -14.87 -3.51 -25.51
N GLU A 259 -15.08 -2.21 -25.30
CA GLU A 259 -15.08 -1.24 -26.41
C GLU A 259 -13.70 -0.76 -26.84
N CYS A 260 -12.75 -0.68 -25.90
CA CYS A 260 -11.40 -0.19 -26.16
C CYS A 260 -10.33 -1.02 -25.42
N PRO A 261 -10.30 -2.36 -25.59
CA PRO A 261 -9.35 -3.24 -24.92
C PRO A 261 -7.88 -2.87 -25.21
N GLU A 262 -7.59 -2.29 -26.36
CA GLU A 262 -6.26 -1.83 -26.77
C GLU A 262 -5.71 -0.67 -25.93
N LYS A 263 -6.54 -0.03 -25.11
CA LYS A 263 -6.13 1.06 -24.21
C LYS A 263 -5.64 0.59 -22.84
N TYR A 264 -5.72 -0.70 -22.54
CA TYR A 264 -5.22 -1.29 -21.31
C TYR A 264 -3.84 -1.91 -21.48
N GLY A 265 -3.06 -1.94 -20.41
CA GLY A 265 -1.96 -2.88 -20.26
C GLY A 265 -2.44 -4.33 -20.34
N GLU A 266 -1.63 -5.20 -20.95
CA GLU A 266 -1.99 -6.60 -21.17
C GLU A 266 -2.27 -7.35 -19.85
N ASP A 267 -1.49 -7.05 -18.81
CA ASP A 267 -1.62 -7.66 -17.49
C ASP A 267 -2.90 -7.24 -16.77
N VAL A 268 -3.27 -5.96 -16.83
CA VAL A 268 -4.52 -5.43 -16.29
C VAL A 268 -5.73 -5.99 -17.05
N LEU A 269 -5.69 -5.97 -18.39
CA LEU A 269 -6.79 -6.49 -19.22
C LEU A 269 -7.05 -7.98 -18.96
N ARG A 270 -5.99 -8.78 -18.76
CA ARG A 270 -6.10 -10.21 -18.42
C ARG A 270 -6.87 -10.42 -17.12
N LEU A 271 -6.61 -9.60 -16.09
CA LEU A 271 -7.30 -9.70 -14.81
C LEU A 271 -8.74 -9.22 -14.89
N ILE A 272 -9.02 -8.17 -15.65
CA ILE A 272 -10.38 -7.70 -15.91
C ILE A 272 -11.19 -8.81 -16.61
N ARG A 273 -10.64 -9.45 -17.64
CA ARG A 273 -11.30 -10.57 -18.34
C ARG A 273 -11.63 -11.72 -17.41
N ARG A 274 -10.67 -12.13 -16.56
CA ARG A 274 -10.91 -13.14 -15.52
C ARG A 274 -12.03 -12.73 -14.56
N GLY A 275 -12.10 -11.47 -14.17
CA GLY A 275 -13.18 -10.97 -13.30
C GLY A 275 -14.56 -10.94 -13.98
N LEU A 276 -14.61 -10.72 -15.29
CA LEU A 276 -15.86 -10.78 -16.07
C LEU A 276 -16.44 -12.20 -16.15
N GLU A 277 -15.63 -13.23 -15.93
CA GLU A 277 -16.03 -14.65 -15.91
C GLU A 277 -16.60 -15.09 -14.55
N ILE A 278 -16.42 -14.29 -13.48
CA ILE A 278 -16.90 -14.64 -12.14
C ILE A 278 -18.43 -14.49 -12.06
N PRO A 279 -19.18 -15.56 -11.72
CA PRO A 279 -20.62 -15.48 -11.53
C PRO A 279 -21.00 -14.58 -10.36
N ALA A 280 -22.10 -13.83 -10.49
CA ALA A 280 -22.60 -12.96 -9.42
C ALA A 280 -22.86 -13.74 -8.10
N ALA A 281 -23.34 -14.98 -8.20
CA ALA A 281 -23.55 -15.83 -7.02
C ALA A 281 -22.25 -16.17 -6.27
N GLU A 282 -21.13 -16.34 -6.98
CA GLU A 282 -19.82 -16.58 -6.35
C GLU A 282 -19.32 -15.31 -5.65
N PHE A 283 -19.54 -14.14 -6.25
CA PHE A 283 -19.24 -12.85 -5.62
C PHE A 283 -20.08 -12.63 -4.34
N ASP A 284 -21.39 -12.89 -4.40
CA ASP A 284 -22.28 -12.76 -3.24
C ASP A 284 -21.87 -13.71 -2.11
N GLN A 285 -21.49 -14.95 -2.44
CA GLN A 285 -20.95 -15.90 -1.48
C GLN A 285 -19.63 -15.40 -0.86
N ALA A 286 -18.72 -14.87 -1.66
CA ALA A 286 -17.46 -14.34 -1.18
C ALA A 286 -17.66 -13.15 -0.22
N LEU A 287 -18.61 -12.25 -0.50
CA LEU A 287 -18.95 -11.15 0.42
C LEU A 287 -19.52 -11.64 1.75
N ALA A 288 -20.40 -12.64 1.71
CA ALA A 288 -20.96 -13.24 2.91
C ALA A 288 -19.88 -13.92 3.75
N GLU A 289 -18.99 -14.69 3.11
CA GLU A 289 -17.89 -15.38 3.77
C GLU A 289 -16.86 -14.40 4.34
N ARG A 290 -16.50 -13.34 3.60
CA ARG A 290 -15.59 -12.30 4.09
C ARG A 290 -16.05 -11.70 5.41
N SER A 291 -17.36 -11.46 5.56
CA SER A 291 -17.93 -10.93 6.80
C SER A 291 -17.80 -11.89 7.99
N GLN A 292 -17.81 -13.20 7.74
CA GLN A 292 -17.53 -14.22 8.77
C GLN A 292 -16.04 -14.26 9.12
N LEU A 293 -15.18 -14.25 8.09
CA LEU A 293 -13.72 -14.24 8.23
C LEU A 293 -13.19 -13.04 9.03
N GLU A 294 -13.81 -11.87 8.88
CA GLU A 294 -13.49 -10.68 9.68
C GLU A 294 -13.72 -10.90 11.18
N GLN A 295 -14.86 -11.51 11.55
CA GLN A 295 -15.19 -11.83 12.95
C GLN A 295 -14.26 -12.92 13.51
N GLU A 296 -14.01 -13.97 12.73
CA GLU A 296 -13.07 -15.03 13.06
C GLU A 296 -11.66 -14.47 13.29
N ALA A 297 -11.20 -13.55 12.43
CA ALA A 297 -9.90 -12.89 12.55
C ALA A 297 -9.76 -12.07 13.84
N HIS A 298 -10.79 -11.30 14.21
CA HIS A 298 -10.79 -10.56 15.48
C HIS A 298 -10.70 -11.50 16.69
N LYS A 299 -11.45 -12.61 16.68
CA LYS A 299 -11.41 -13.61 17.74
C LYS A 299 -10.07 -14.34 17.81
N ALA A 300 -9.50 -14.71 16.67
CA ALA A 300 -8.22 -15.40 16.62
C ALA A 300 -7.06 -14.58 17.21
N MET A 301 -7.19 -13.25 17.27
CA MET A 301 -6.20 -12.37 17.89
C MET A 301 -6.41 -12.14 19.40
N GLU A 302 -7.42 -12.75 20.03
CA GLU A 302 -7.61 -12.65 21.47
C GLU A 302 -6.33 -13.06 22.24
N GLY A 303 -5.91 -12.22 23.18
CA GLY A 303 -4.68 -12.44 23.95
C GLY A 303 -3.41 -11.84 23.33
N PHE A 304 -3.46 -11.34 22.11
CA PHE A 304 -2.36 -10.65 21.44
C PHE A 304 -2.75 -9.20 21.09
N ASP A 305 -1.76 -8.31 21.08
CA ASP A 305 -1.98 -6.91 20.67
C ASP A 305 -1.76 -6.76 19.16
N ALA A 306 -0.82 -7.53 18.60
CA ALA A 306 -0.57 -7.64 17.17
C ALA A 306 0.17 -8.95 16.85
N PHE A 307 0.20 -9.36 15.59
CA PHE A 307 1.16 -10.34 15.10
C PHE A 307 1.97 -9.76 13.94
N VAL A 308 3.13 -10.38 13.67
CA VAL A 308 4.06 -9.93 12.64
C VAL A 308 4.32 -11.02 11.61
N LEU A 309 4.65 -10.59 10.39
CA LEU A 309 5.02 -11.43 9.26
C LEU A 309 5.72 -10.58 8.20
N PRO A 310 6.50 -11.15 7.27
CA PRO A 310 7.04 -10.40 6.14
C PRO A 310 5.91 -9.77 5.31
N ALA A 311 6.16 -8.59 4.73
CA ALA A 311 5.23 -7.96 3.79
C ALA A 311 5.24 -8.64 2.42
N THR A 312 6.40 -9.13 2.00
CA THR A 312 6.63 -9.83 0.74
C THR A 312 7.49 -11.07 1.01
N ALA A 313 7.35 -12.12 0.21
CA ALA A 313 8.18 -13.33 0.33
C ALA A 313 9.56 -13.15 -0.34
N ILE A 314 9.69 -12.13 -1.20
CA ILE A 314 10.90 -11.79 -1.92
C ILE A 314 11.21 -10.29 -1.77
N VAL A 315 12.48 -9.93 -1.91
CA VAL A 315 12.89 -8.52 -2.10
C VAL A 315 12.51 -8.03 -3.50
N ALA A 316 12.76 -6.75 -3.78
CA ALA A 316 12.40 -6.14 -5.06
C ALA A 316 12.93 -6.95 -6.26
N PRO A 317 12.09 -7.59 -7.08
CA PRO A 317 12.58 -8.34 -8.24
C PRO A 317 13.04 -7.40 -9.36
N PRO A 318 13.85 -7.90 -10.32
CA PRO A 318 14.13 -7.19 -11.57
C PRO A 318 12.86 -6.73 -12.29
N ILE A 319 12.94 -5.64 -13.05
CA ILE A 319 11.80 -5.08 -13.79
C ILE A 319 11.21 -6.07 -14.81
N ASP A 320 12.02 -6.98 -15.34
CA ASP A 320 11.68 -7.98 -16.36
C ASP A 320 11.32 -9.37 -15.79
N ALA A 321 11.17 -9.50 -14.47
CA ALA A 321 10.92 -10.77 -13.77
C ALA A 321 9.53 -11.40 -13.99
N GLY A 322 8.82 -11.02 -15.06
CA GLY A 322 7.57 -11.65 -15.49
C GLY A 322 6.39 -11.54 -14.50
N PRO A 323 5.25 -12.16 -14.83
CA PRO A 323 4.04 -12.14 -13.99
C PRO A 323 4.13 -13.03 -12.73
N GLU A 324 5.06 -13.99 -12.68
CA GLU A 324 5.24 -14.96 -11.61
C GLU A 324 5.57 -14.31 -10.26
N VAL A 325 6.16 -13.11 -10.27
CA VAL A 325 6.46 -12.36 -9.03
C VAL A 325 5.22 -11.88 -8.30
N ARG A 326 4.04 -11.88 -8.94
CA ARG A 326 2.81 -11.37 -8.32
C ARG A 326 2.43 -12.15 -7.06
N GLU A 327 2.54 -13.46 -7.10
CA GLU A 327 2.17 -14.32 -5.98
C GLU A 327 3.09 -14.08 -4.76
N PRO A 328 4.44 -14.18 -4.86
CA PRO A 328 5.32 -13.98 -3.70
C PRO A 328 5.31 -12.53 -3.18
N LEU A 329 4.97 -11.54 -4.03
CA LEU A 329 4.80 -10.15 -3.59
C LEU A 329 3.46 -9.89 -2.87
N SER A 330 2.41 -10.70 -3.05
CA SER A 330 1.08 -10.39 -2.51
C SER A 330 0.49 -11.41 -1.54
N ARG A 331 1.06 -12.61 -1.44
CA ARG A 331 0.54 -13.71 -0.60
C ARG A 331 0.36 -13.35 0.88
N PHE A 332 1.22 -12.48 1.42
CA PHE A 332 1.16 -12.08 2.84
C PHE A 332 0.36 -10.80 3.10
N THR A 333 -0.03 -10.05 2.08
CA THR A 333 -0.69 -8.75 2.25
C THR A 333 -2.19 -8.82 2.03
N ARG A 334 -2.64 -9.56 1.02
CA ARG A 334 -4.06 -9.65 0.64
C ARG A 334 -5.00 -10.17 1.74
N PRO A 335 -4.62 -11.16 2.58
CA PRO A 335 -5.50 -11.64 3.65
C PRO A 335 -6.07 -10.54 4.56
N PHE A 336 -5.32 -9.47 4.81
CA PHE A 336 -5.74 -8.38 5.71
C PHE A 336 -6.59 -7.30 5.04
N ASN A 337 -6.70 -7.32 3.71
CA ASN A 337 -7.76 -6.60 3.02
C ASN A 337 -9.07 -7.39 3.12
N THR A 338 -9.02 -8.72 3.05
CA THR A 338 -10.19 -9.59 3.26
C THR A 338 -10.76 -9.40 4.67
N THR A 339 -9.93 -9.38 5.71
CA THR A 339 -10.39 -9.24 7.10
C THR A 339 -10.56 -7.80 7.56
N HIS A 340 -10.37 -6.81 6.69
CA HIS A 340 -10.48 -5.37 7.01
C HIS A 340 -9.54 -4.83 8.12
N GLN A 341 -8.62 -5.65 8.64
CA GLN A 341 -7.75 -5.30 9.76
C GLN A 341 -6.72 -4.22 9.43
N PRO A 342 -6.35 -3.35 10.37
CA PRO A 342 -5.27 -2.39 10.20
C PRO A 342 -3.89 -3.05 10.19
N VAL A 343 -3.03 -2.62 9.27
CA VAL A 343 -1.68 -3.16 9.08
C VAL A 343 -0.65 -2.05 8.86
N ALA A 344 0.38 -2.00 9.69
CA ALA A 344 1.56 -1.19 9.42
C ALA A 344 2.63 -2.05 8.75
N VAL A 345 3.44 -1.45 7.88
CA VAL A 345 4.71 -2.02 7.39
C VAL A 345 5.86 -1.10 7.82
N LEU A 346 6.99 -1.69 8.20
CA LEU A 346 8.22 -0.97 8.49
C LEU A 346 9.45 -1.81 8.08
N PRO A 347 10.57 -1.17 7.71
CA PRO A 347 11.77 -1.90 7.28
C PRO A 347 12.40 -2.71 8.43
N ALA A 348 12.76 -3.96 8.15
CA ALA A 348 13.55 -4.78 9.07
C ALA A 348 14.98 -4.20 9.23
N PRO A 349 15.64 -4.41 10.40
CA PRO A 349 16.99 -3.92 10.66
C PRO A 349 18.05 -4.80 9.98
N VAL A 350 18.01 -4.88 8.65
CA VAL A 350 18.95 -5.66 7.84
C VAL A 350 19.63 -4.80 6.78
N ARG A 351 20.84 -5.22 6.37
CA ARG A 351 21.58 -4.62 5.26
C ARG A 351 21.14 -5.24 3.93
N GLY A 352 21.37 -4.52 2.83
CA GLY A 352 21.05 -4.96 1.47
C GLY A 352 19.74 -4.36 0.96
N LEU A 353 19.04 -5.11 0.10
CA LEU A 353 17.72 -4.68 -0.37
C LEU A 353 16.73 -4.67 0.80
N PRO A 354 15.83 -3.68 0.87
CA PRO A 354 14.86 -3.59 1.95
C PRO A 354 13.94 -4.81 2.03
N VAL A 355 13.62 -5.20 3.27
CA VAL A 355 12.59 -6.19 3.60
C VAL A 355 11.64 -5.53 4.60
N GLY A 356 10.36 -5.42 4.26
CA GLY A 356 9.33 -4.91 5.16
C GLY A 356 8.74 -6.00 6.05
N ILE A 357 8.47 -5.65 7.30
CA ILE A 357 7.71 -6.47 8.23
C ILE A 357 6.35 -5.81 8.44
N GLN A 358 5.29 -6.60 8.33
CA GLN A 358 3.94 -6.20 8.67
C GLN A 358 3.70 -6.36 10.17
N VAL A 359 2.97 -5.42 10.75
CA VAL A 359 2.39 -5.48 12.09
C VAL A 359 0.89 -5.42 11.89
N VAL A 360 0.20 -6.51 12.18
CA VAL A 360 -1.25 -6.67 12.02
C VAL A 360 -1.87 -6.58 13.40
N GLY A 361 -2.69 -5.55 13.62
CA GLY A 361 -3.39 -5.31 14.89
C GLY A 361 -4.90 -5.41 14.74
N ARG A 362 -5.63 -5.26 15.85
CA ARG A 362 -7.11 -5.26 15.85
C ARG A 362 -7.68 -3.85 15.64
N THR A 363 -6.98 -2.83 16.12
CA THR A 363 -7.37 -1.42 16.00
C THR A 363 -6.25 -0.58 15.43
N ASN A 364 -6.57 0.57 14.83
CA ASN A 364 -5.57 1.48 14.26
C ASN A 364 -4.52 1.88 15.29
N ALA A 365 -4.95 2.19 16.51
CA ALA A 365 -4.09 2.59 17.61
C ALA A 365 -3.16 1.47 18.08
N GLU A 366 -3.68 0.25 18.28
CA GLU A 366 -2.83 -0.90 18.67
C GLU A 366 -1.79 -1.21 17.60
N THR A 367 -2.18 -1.20 16.32
CA THR A 367 -1.26 -1.45 15.21
C THR A 367 -0.11 -0.43 15.16
N LEU A 368 -0.43 0.86 15.19
CA LEU A 368 0.57 1.93 15.12
C LEU A 368 1.47 1.94 16.36
N ARG A 369 0.92 1.70 17.56
CA ARG A 369 1.72 1.62 18.79
C ARG A 369 2.65 0.40 18.80
N ALA A 370 2.18 -0.76 18.34
CA ALA A 370 3.01 -1.95 18.24
C ALA A 370 4.13 -1.77 17.20
N ALA A 371 3.83 -1.16 16.05
CA ALA A 371 4.82 -0.83 15.04
C ALA A 371 5.85 0.20 15.54
N ALA A 372 5.42 1.23 16.27
CA ALA A 372 6.31 2.22 16.86
C ALA A 372 7.25 1.58 17.90
N TRP A 373 6.72 0.66 18.71
CA TRP A 373 7.54 -0.09 19.66
C TRP A 373 8.59 -0.93 18.93
N LEU A 374 8.20 -1.70 17.90
CA LEU A 374 9.14 -2.48 17.09
C LEU A 374 10.22 -1.62 16.44
N GLU A 375 9.84 -0.50 15.81
CA GLU A 375 10.78 0.43 15.20
C GLU A 375 11.80 0.96 16.22
N SER A 376 11.36 1.27 17.45
CA SER A 376 12.24 1.73 18.53
C SER A 376 13.29 0.68 18.94
N GLN A 377 12.94 -0.62 18.90
CA GLN A 377 13.86 -1.70 19.22
C GLN A 377 14.92 -1.90 18.13
N TRP A 378 14.60 -1.55 16.88
CA TRP A 378 15.44 -1.77 15.70
C TRP A 378 16.36 -0.59 15.40
N ARG A 379 15.95 0.65 15.71
CA ARG A 379 16.79 1.85 15.58
C ARG A 379 18.08 1.76 16.42
N GLY A 380 18.09 0.98 17.49
CA GLY A 380 19.28 0.74 18.32
C GLY A 380 20.22 -0.37 17.82
N GLN A 381 19.85 -1.11 16.78
CA GLN A 381 20.60 -2.31 16.29
C GLN A 381 21.23 -2.10 14.91
N SER A 382 21.01 -0.94 14.29
CA SER A 382 21.43 -0.62 12.91
C SER A 382 22.80 0.07 12.83
N ALA A 383 23.79 -0.40 13.61
CA ALA A 383 25.19 0.04 13.54
C ALA A 383 26.03 -0.96 12.72
#